data_AF-A0A354S8E4-F1
#
_entry.id   AF-A0A354S8E4-F1
#
_cell.length_a   1.000
_cell.length_b   1.000
_cell.length_c   1.000
_cell.angle_alpha   90.00
_cell.angle_beta   90.00
_cell.angle_gamma   90.00
#
_symmetry.space_group_name_H-M   'P 1'
#
loop_
_entity.id
_entity.type
_entity.pdbx_description
1 polymer ?
#
loop_
_entity_poly.entity_id
_entity_poly.type
_entity_poly.pdbx_seq_one_letter_code
_entity_poly.pdbx_strand_id
1 'polypeptide(L)'
;MKVKRKSLNENKVEDYHFERWDPIFTEVRNTIRSEEFSQWMSTLTGIPHLVTPDNSLGSGLHQGGQGSYVDVHIDVNYDPASGLWRRINLLIYLNKQWKEEYGGHLEIWDPKMSRCEHKIAPNFNRAVIFLTDANSPHGYSAIQIPEGESRKSFYAYYYTEVGEGFRYSDSKFVSRPDDGIMRRTATATKEWVKITAKRALKALGLKSLDFQDKNKY
;
A
#
# COMPACT_ATOMS: atom_id res chain seq x y z
N MET A 1 -2.44 14.47 -8.61
CA MET A 1 -1.50 13.37 -8.33
C MET A 1 -0.78 13.00 -9.61
N LYS A 2 0.57 12.98 -9.59
CA LYS A 2 1.37 12.75 -10.80
C LYS A 2 1.76 11.29 -11.03
N VAL A 3 1.78 10.44 -9.99
CA VAL A 3 2.18 9.04 -10.12
C VAL A 3 0.95 8.21 -10.51
N LYS A 4 0.94 7.69 -11.73
CA LYS A 4 -0.15 6.83 -12.22
C LYS A 4 0.25 5.36 -12.11
N ARG A 5 -0.63 4.55 -11.51
CA ARG A 5 -0.51 3.11 -11.37
C ARG A 5 -1.64 2.45 -12.15
N LYS A 6 -1.35 2.02 -13.38
CA LYS A 6 -2.33 1.33 -14.23
C LYS A 6 -1.73 0.03 -14.74
N SER A 7 -2.26 -1.08 -14.25
CA SER A 7 -1.87 -2.44 -14.65
C SER A 7 -3.08 -3.37 -14.59
N LEU A 8 -2.86 -4.67 -14.84
CA LEU A 8 -3.88 -5.71 -14.67
C LEU A 8 -4.50 -5.73 -13.27
N ASN A 9 -3.72 -5.37 -12.24
CA ASN A 9 -4.09 -5.57 -10.84
C ASN A 9 -4.32 -4.27 -10.08
N GLU A 10 -4.19 -3.11 -10.72
CA GLU A 10 -4.40 -1.84 -10.07
C GLU A 10 -4.73 -0.73 -11.09
N ASN A 11 -5.60 0.17 -10.66
CA ASN A 11 -5.91 1.41 -11.34
C ASN A 11 -6.06 2.49 -10.27
N LYS A 12 -4.96 3.15 -9.91
CA LYS A 12 -4.93 4.24 -8.91
C LYS A 12 -3.94 5.33 -9.31
N VAL A 13 -4.03 6.47 -8.64
CA VAL A 13 -3.01 7.51 -8.69
C VAL A 13 -2.51 7.83 -7.29
N GLU A 14 -1.27 8.27 -7.20
CA GLU A 14 -0.62 8.60 -5.95
C GLU A 14 0.33 9.81 -6.11
N ASP A 15 0.72 10.39 -4.98
CA ASP A 15 1.75 11.42 -4.93
C ASP A 15 2.42 11.40 -3.56
N TYR A 16 3.72 11.67 -3.52
CA TYR A 16 4.53 11.74 -2.31
C TYR A 16 5.39 13.01 -2.27
N HIS A 17 5.17 13.90 -3.23
CA HIS A 17 5.79 15.23 -3.32
C HIS A 17 4.87 16.26 -2.65
N PHE A 18 4.96 16.34 -1.32
CA PHE A 18 4.09 17.17 -0.49
C PHE A 18 4.23 18.68 -0.75
N GLU A 19 5.36 19.12 -1.30
CA GLU A 19 5.61 20.50 -1.74
C GLU A 19 4.67 20.96 -2.87
N ARG A 20 3.95 20.03 -3.51
CA ARG A 20 2.96 20.32 -4.57
C ARG A 20 1.53 20.44 -4.03
N TRP A 21 1.33 20.20 -2.74
CA TRP A 21 0.03 20.16 -2.10
C TRP A 21 -0.10 21.30 -1.08
N ASP A 22 -1.32 21.48 -0.58
CA ASP A 22 -1.57 22.40 0.52
C ASP A 22 -0.61 22.07 1.70
N PRO A 23 0.00 23.09 2.34
CA PRO A 23 0.96 22.90 3.44
C PRO A 23 0.49 21.99 4.56
N ILE A 24 -0.84 21.88 4.78
CA ILE A 24 -1.40 20.99 5.79
C ILE A 24 -0.97 19.53 5.60
N PHE A 25 -0.75 19.07 4.36
CA PHE A 25 -0.30 17.69 4.13
C PHE A 25 1.15 17.49 4.55
N THR A 26 1.99 18.52 4.47
CA THR A 26 3.35 18.50 5.02
C THR A 26 3.31 18.48 6.55
N GLU A 27 2.42 19.25 7.18
CA GLU A 27 2.23 19.22 8.64
C GLU A 27 1.76 17.84 9.13
N VAL A 28 0.79 17.23 8.45
CA VAL A 28 0.32 15.87 8.73
C VAL A 28 1.45 14.86 8.58
N ARG A 29 2.24 14.95 7.50
CA ARG A 29 3.42 14.10 7.29
C ARG A 29 4.42 14.23 8.44
N ASN A 30 4.75 15.45 8.84
CA ASN A 30 5.72 15.70 9.90
C ASN A 30 5.20 15.23 11.26
N THR A 31 3.90 15.38 11.52
CA THR A 31 3.26 14.88 12.75
C THR A 31 3.31 13.37 12.83
N ILE A 32 2.93 12.66 11.78
CA ILE A 32 2.95 11.18 11.70
C ILE A 32 4.37 10.63 11.91
N ARG A 33 5.38 11.41 11.51
CA ARG A 33 6.80 11.04 11.58
C ARG A 33 7.51 11.52 12.84
N SER A 34 6.83 12.29 13.69
CA SER A 34 7.43 12.81 14.91
C SER A 34 7.79 11.66 15.84
N GLU A 35 8.81 11.87 16.67
CA GLU A 35 9.20 10.91 17.70
C GLU A 35 8.03 10.55 18.62
N GLU A 36 7.24 11.56 19.01
CA GLU A 36 6.03 11.38 19.82
C GLU A 36 5.03 10.44 19.17
N PHE A 37 4.70 10.65 17.89
CA PHE A 37 3.73 9.80 17.18
C PHE A 37 4.29 8.40 16.93
N SER A 38 5.57 8.30 16.59
CA SER A 38 6.28 7.02 16.47
C SER A 38 6.28 6.21 17.77
N GLN A 39 6.49 6.87 18.91
CA GLN A 39 6.44 6.24 20.23
C GLN A 39 5.02 5.80 20.59
N TRP A 40 4.02 6.64 20.26
CA TRP A 40 2.62 6.28 20.42
C TRP A 40 2.25 5.05 19.57
N MET A 41 2.64 5.02 18.30
CA MET A 41 2.42 3.88 17.40
C MET A 41 3.12 2.61 17.90
N SER A 42 4.34 2.75 18.43
CA SER A 42 5.09 1.64 19.04
C SER A 42 4.34 1.07 20.25
N THR A 43 3.80 1.94 21.10
CA THR A 43 3.00 1.54 22.27
C THR A 43 1.71 0.86 21.86
N LEU A 44 0.99 1.42 20.88
CA LEU A 44 -0.27 0.88 20.38
C LEU A 44 -0.11 -0.52 19.77
N THR A 45 0.96 -0.72 19.01
CA THR A 45 1.17 -1.96 18.23
C THR A 45 2.00 -3.01 18.98
N GLY A 46 2.66 -2.63 20.07
CA GLY A 46 3.63 -3.48 20.77
C GLY A 46 4.93 -3.71 19.99
N ILE A 47 5.17 -2.97 18.90
CA ILE A 47 6.39 -3.06 18.11
C ILE A 47 7.29 -1.88 18.48
N PRO A 48 8.44 -2.12 19.12
CA PRO A 48 9.30 -1.03 19.58
C PRO A 48 10.05 -0.37 18.40
N HIS A 49 10.50 0.86 18.63
CA HIS A 49 11.39 1.61 17.73
C HIS A 49 10.84 1.82 16.31
N LEU A 50 9.53 2.05 16.19
CA LEU A 50 8.92 2.35 14.90
C LEU A 50 9.32 3.73 14.39
N VAL A 51 9.76 3.80 13.14
CA VAL A 51 10.14 5.03 12.44
C VAL A 51 9.54 5.06 11.04
N THR A 52 9.40 6.24 10.44
CA THR A 52 8.90 6.40 9.07
C THR A 52 9.91 7.19 8.23
N PRO A 53 10.42 6.64 7.11
CA PRO A 53 11.44 7.30 6.28
C PRO A 53 10.91 8.55 5.54
N ASP A 54 11.80 9.48 5.18
CA ASP A 54 11.49 10.68 4.38
C ASP A 54 11.44 10.38 2.88
N ASN A 55 10.63 9.42 2.43
CA ASN A 55 10.56 9.07 1.02
C ASN A 55 9.17 8.55 0.62
N SER A 56 9.02 8.13 -0.64
CA SER A 56 7.80 7.57 -1.21
C SER A 56 7.34 6.28 -0.52
N LEU A 57 8.27 5.57 0.14
CA LEU A 57 8.02 4.38 0.96
C LEU A 57 7.78 4.71 2.44
N GLY A 58 7.75 5.98 2.83
CA GLY A 58 7.36 6.39 4.17
C GLY A 58 5.92 6.87 4.23
N SER A 59 5.51 7.75 3.31
CA SER A 59 4.18 8.36 3.34
C SER A 59 3.79 9.00 2.01
N GLY A 60 2.50 9.17 1.77
CA GLY A 60 1.99 9.87 0.60
C GLY A 60 0.46 9.95 0.57
N LEU A 61 -0.06 10.30 -0.60
CA LEU A 61 -1.48 10.43 -0.87
C LEU A 61 -1.90 9.43 -1.93
N HIS A 62 -3.06 8.82 -1.75
CA HIS A 62 -3.73 7.98 -2.74
C HIS A 62 -5.03 8.64 -3.18
N GLN A 63 -5.34 8.51 -4.47
CA GLN A 63 -6.64 8.85 -5.03
C GLN A 63 -7.09 7.79 -6.04
N GLY A 64 -8.36 7.41 -5.97
CA GLY A 64 -9.04 6.53 -6.92
C GLY A 64 -10.22 7.25 -7.56
N GLY A 65 -10.22 7.38 -8.88
CA GLY A 65 -11.36 7.88 -9.66
C GLY A 65 -12.33 6.75 -10.05
N GLN A 66 -13.30 7.05 -10.91
CA GLN A 66 -14.28 6.07 -11.40
C GLN A 66 -13.61 4.77 -11.89
N GLY A 67 -14.08 3.61 -11.40
CA GLY A 67 -13.52 2.30 -11.75
C GLY A 67 -12.12 2.02 -11.20
N SER A 68 -11.64 2.82 -10.25
CA SER A 68 -10.38 2.56 -9.54
C SER A 68 -10.48 1.33 -8.65
N TYR A 69 -9.42 0.51 -8.63
CA TYR A 69 -9.29 -0.68 -7.81
C TYR A 69 -7.82 -0.95 -7.48
N VAL A 70 -7.58 -1.75 -6.46
CA VAL A 70 -6.29 -2.41 -6.21
C VAL A 70 -6.61 -3.83 -5.78
N ASP A 71 -6.20 -4.81 -6.60
CA ASP A 71 -6.38 -6.22 -6.27
C ASP A 71 -5.68 -6.57 -4.96
N VAL A 72 -6.11 -7.66 -4.33
CA VAL A 72 -5.54 -8.10 -3.07
C VAL A 72 -4.05 -8.36 -3.26
N HIS A 73 -3.23 -7.85 -2.35
CA HIS A 73 -1.79 -7.96 -2.42
C HIS A 73 -1.18 -8.08 -1.03
N ILE A 74 0.05 -8.57 -1.02
CA ILE A 74 0.99 -8.43 0.09
C ILE A 74 2.02 -7.40 -0.34
N ASP A 75 2.27 -6.44 0.53
CA ASP A 75 3.20 -5.35 0.30
C ASP A 75 4.67 -5.81 0.33
N VAL A 76 5.54 -4.97 -0.23
CA VAL A 76 6.98 -5.09 0.00
C VAL A 76 7.28 -4.77 1.46
N ASN A 77 8.14 -5.57 2.11
CA ASN A 77 8.44 -5.39 3.52
C ASN A 77 9.80 -4.72 3.80
N TYR A 78 10.47 -4.17 2.79
CA TYR A 78 11.81 -3.60 2.94
C TYR A 78 11.99 -2.37 2.06
N ASP A 79 12.54 -1.30 2.65
CA ASP A 79 13.00 -0.11 1.93
C ASP A 79 14.52 -0.17 1.75
N PRO A 80 15.04 -0.42 0.53
CA PRO A 80 16.47 -0.50 0.27
C PRO A 80 17.22 0.82 0.48
N ALA A 81 16.55 1.97 0.35
CA ALA A 81 17.19 3.27 0.46
C ALA A 81 17.50 3.63 1.92
N SER A 82 16.60 3.26 2.84
CA SER A 82 16.76 3.50 4.27
C SER A 82 17.32 2.28 5.03
N GLY A 83 17.30 1.08 4.43
CA GLY A 83 17.73 -0.15 5.09
C GLY A 83 16.73 -0.66 6.13
N LEU A 84 15.46 -0.27 6.02
CA LEU A 84 14.46 -0.50 7.06
C LEU A 84 13.45 -1.60 6.69
N TRP A 85 12.98 -2.34 7.70
CA TRP A 85 11.95 -3.38 7.61
C TRP A 85 10.56 -2.80 7.90
N ARG A 86 9.65 -2.79 6.92
CA ARG A 86 8.27 -2.33 7.08
C ARG A 86 7.49 -3.24 8.02
N ARG A 87 6.77 -2.64 8.98
CA ARG A 87 6.00 -3.33 10.00
C ARG A 87 4.52 -2.99 9.98
N ILE A 88 4.18 -1.72 9.76
CA ILE A 88 2.81 -1.21 9.90
C ILE A 88 2.41 -0.40 8.68
N ASN A 89 1.16 -0.61 8.25
CA ASN A 89 0.43 0.26 7.34
C ASN A 89 -0.51 1.14 8.17
N LEU A 90 -0.48 2.45 7.90
CA LEU A 90 -1.45 3.43 8.38
C LEU A 90 -2.16 4.03 7.16
N LEU A 91 -3.49 3.94 7.15
CA LEU A 91 -4.35 4.61 6.17
C LEU A 91 -5.28 5.57 6.89
N ILE A 92 -5.30 6.84 6.46
CA ILE A 92 -6.23 7.86 6.96
C ILE A 92 -7.13 8.28 5.80
N TYR A 93 -8.43 8.03 5.95
CA TYR A 93 -9.41 8.29 4.90
C TYR A 93 -9.98 9.71 4.95
N LEU A 94 -10.17 10.29 3.76
CA LEU A 94 -10.51 11.71 3.58
C LEU A 94 -11.87 11.93 2.89
N ASN A 95 -12.79 10.95 2.95
CA ASN A 95 -14.02 10.93 2.13
C ASN A 95 -15.28 11.24 2.96
N LYS A 96 -15.75 12.49 2.94
CA LYS A 96 -16.80 13.01 3.87
C LYS A 96 -18.17 12.36 3.71
N GLN A 97 -18.57 12.05 2.49
CA GLN A 97 -19.91 11.56 2.17
C GLN A 97 -19.83 10.25 1.39
N TRP A 98 -18.93 9.35 1.81
CA TRP A 98 -18.77 8.06 1.16
C TRP A 98 -20.01 7.20 1.37
N LYS A 99 -20.56 6.65 0.29
CA LYS A 99 -21.75 5.81 0.32
C LYS A 99 -21.38 4.34 0.13
N GLU A 100 -22.18 3.45 0.71
CA GLU A 100 -21.93 2.01 0.65
C GLU A 100 -21.96 1.50 -0.80
N GLU A 101 -22.89 2.01 -1.62
CA GLU A 101 -23.01 1.63 -3.03
C GLU A 101 -21.80 2.01 -3.88
N TYR A 102 -20.91 2.88 -3.39
CA TYR A 102 -19.69 3.25 -4.11
C TYR A 102 -18.62 2.16 -4.07
N GLY A 103 -18.73 1.22 -3.13
CA GLY A 103 -17.72 0.19 -2.89
C GLY A 103 -16.40 0.78 -2.39
N GLY A 104 -15.27 0.18 -2.78
CA GLY A 104 -13.94 0.70 -2.45
C GLY A 104 -13.50 0.52 -0.99
N HIS A 105 -14.22 -0.30 -0.24
CA HIS A 105 -13.84 -0.71 1.10
C HIS A 105 -12.48 -1.39 1.08
N LEU A 106 -11.66 -1.08 2.08
CA LEU A 106 -10.46 -1.86 2.33
C LEU A 106 -10.89 -3.26 2.75
N GLU A 107 -10.45 -4.24 1.99
CA GLU A 107 -10.58 -5.66 2.30
C GLU A 107 -9.28 -6.11 2.96
N ILE A 108 -9.37 -6.81 4.09
CA ILE A 108 -8.26 -7.52 4.73
C ILE A 108 -8.67 -8.99 4.77
N TRP A 109 -7.87 -9.85 4.14
CA TRP A 109 -8.12 -11.27 3.98
C TRP A 109 -7.23 -12.10 4.90
N ASP A 110 -7.65 -13.33 5.17
CA ASP A 110 -6.81 -14.32 5.83
C ASP A 110 -5.62 -14.73 4.93
N PRO A 111 -4.52 -15.26 5.49
CA PRO A 111 -3.33 -15.62 4.71
C PRO A 111 -3.60 -16.68 3.62
N LYS A 112 -4.66 -17.49 3.79
CA LYS A 112 -5.06 -18.53 2.85
C LYS A 112 -5.95 -18.00 1.72
N MET A 113 -6.32 -16.72 1.74
CA MET A 113 -7.27 -16.12 0.80
C MET A 113 -8.59 -16.89 0.73
N SER A 114 -9.06 -17.42 1.85
CA SER A 114 -10.32 -18.16 1.98
C SER A 114 -11.46 -17.30 2.52
N ARG A 115 -11.14 -16.24 3.28
CA ARG A 115 -12.14 -15.36 3.90
C ARG A 115 -11.63 -13.91 3.97
N CYS A 116 -12.52 -12.98 3.65
CA CYS A 116 -12.32 -11.56 3.95
C CYS A 116 -12.68 -11.32 5.43
N GLU A 117 -11.66 -11.12 6.28
CA GLU A 117 -11.82 -10.93 7.72
C GLU A 117 -12.39 -9.56 8.06
N HIS A 118 -11.98 -8.53 7.30
CA HIS A 118 -12.46 -7.17 7.50
C HIS A 118 -12.77 -6.48 6.18
N LYS A 119 -13.89 -5.75 6.15
CA LYS A 119 -14.29 -4.87 5.07
C LYS A 119 -14.61 -3.48 5.63
N ILE A 120 -13.76 -2.49 5.35
CA ILE A 120 -13.78 -1.20 6.03
C ILE A 120 -14.07 -0.07 5.04
N ALA A 121 -15.20 0.62 5.23
CA ALA A 121 -15.56 1.76 4.39
C ALA A 121 -14.56 2.92 4.56
N PRO A 122 -14.14 3.59 3.47
CA PRO A 122 -13.13 4.64 3.50
C PRO A 122 -13.70 5.99 3.97
N ASN A 123 -14.42 6.02 5.09
CA ASN A 123 -15.11 7.22 5.58
C ASN A 123 -14.14 8.28 6.11
N PHE A 124 -14.52 9.56 6.03
CA PHE A 124 -13.72 10.68 6.51
C PHE A 124 -13.31 10.52 7.98
N ASN A 125 -12.08 10.94 8.28
CA ASN A 125 -11.48 10.93 9.60
C ASN A 125 -11.41 9.53 10.24
N ARG A 126 -11.34 8.49 9.39
CA ARG A 126 -11.10 7.11 9.82
C ARG A 126 -9.66 6.73 9.55
N ALA A 127 -8.95 6.31 10.60
CA ALA A 127 -7.66 5.67 10.50
C ALA A 127 -7.82 4.14 10.54
N VAL A 128 -7.06 3.42 9.72
CA VAL A 128 -6.89 1.96 9.81
C VAL A 128 -5.41 1.67 9.96
N ILE A 129 -5.08 0.91 11.00
CA ILE A 129 -3.71 0.52 11.37
C ILE A 129 -3.66 -1.01 11.35
N PHE A 130 -2.71 -1.57 10.61
CA PHE A 130 -2.56 -3.02 10.50
C PHE A 130 -1.11 -3.40 10.21
N LEU A 131 -0.76 -4.64 10.54
CA LEU A 131 0.55 -5.21 10.22
C LEU A 131 0.73 -5.31 8.71
N THR A 132 1.96 -5.16 8.25
CA THR A 132 2.33 -5.30 6.84
C THR A 132 3.20 -6.52 6.65
N ASP A 133 2.59 -7.70 6.67
CA ASP A 133 3.29 -8.98 6.49
C ASP A 133 2.50 -9.95 5.59
N ALA A 134 2.99 -11.18 5.49
CA ALA A 134 2.32 -12.22 4.70
C ALA A 134 0.93 -12.60 5.23
N ASN A 135 0.57 -12.17 6.44
CA ASN A 135 -0.70 -12.45 7.10
C ASN A 135 -1.75 -11.36 6.89
N SER A 136 -1.38 -10.26 6.25
CA SER A 136 -2.28 -9.14 5.94
C SER A 136 -2.51 -8.93 4.43
N PRO A 137 -2.91 -9.93 3.62
CA PRO A 137 -3.34 -9.67 2.26
C PRO A 137 -4.48 -8.66 2.25
N HIS A 138 -4.35 -7.58 1.48
CA HIS A 138 -5.35 -6.52 1.48
C HIS A 138 -5.50 -5.86 0.11
N GLY A 139 -6.63 -5.20 -0.12
CA GLY A 139 -6.94 -4.54 -1.38
C GLY A 139 -8.27 -3.79 -1.30
N TYR A 140 -8.78 -3.33 -2.44
CA TYR A 140 -10.16 -2.87 -2.56
C TYR A 140 -10.71 -3.12 -3.96
N SER A 141 -11.96 -3.53 -4.01
CA SER A 141 -12.69 -3.78 -5.26
C SER A 141 -13.00 -2.48 -6.02
N ALA A 142 -13.30 -2.61 -7.30
CA ALA A 142 -13.58 -1.46 -8.17
C ALA A 142 -14.70 -0.57 -7.65
N ILE A 143 -14.49 0.74 -7.71
CA ILE A 143 -15.45 1.74 -7.23
C ILE A 143 -16.39 2.23 -8.33
N GLN A 144 -17.64 2.50 -7.94
CA GLN A 144 -18.64 3.20 -8.76
C GLN A 144 -19.04 4.50 -8.07
N ILE A 145 -18.60 5.62 -8.61
CA ILE A 145 -18.77 6.94 -8.02
C ILE A 145 -19.32 7.93 -9.04
N PRO A 146 -20.06 8.96 -8.60
CA PRO A 146 -20.50 10.03 -9.49
C PRO A 146 -19.31 10.85 -10.01
N GLU A 147 -19.54 11.60 -11.08
CA GLU A 147 -18.58 12.56 -11.60
C GLU A 147 -18.16 13.57 -10.52
N GLY A 148 -16.87 13.92 -10.49
CA GLY A 148 -16.29 14.83 -9.50
C GLY A 148 -15.93 14.19 -8.16
N GLU A 149 -16.41 12.99 -7.85
CA GLU A 149 -16.02 12.26 -6.63
C GLU A 149 -14.74 11.43 -6.85
N SER A 150 -14.05 11.08 -5.77
CA SER A 150 -12.93 10.13 -5.76
C SER A 150 -12.65 9.57 -4.37
N ARG A 151 -12.18 8.32 -4.29
CA ARG A 151 -11.68 7.72 -3.05
C ARG A 151 -10.31 8.31 -2.69
N LYS A 152 -10.16 8.91 -1.52
CA LYS A 152 -8.94 9.61 -1.08
C LYS A 152 -8.44 9.05 0.26
N SER A 153 -7.13 8.90 0.39
CA SER A 153 -6.49 8.56 1.66
C SER A 153 -5.07 9.11 1.74
N PHE A 154 -4.63 9.48 2.94
CA PHE A 154 -3.22 9.59 3.28
C PHE A 154 -2.72 8.20 3.69
N TYR A 155 -1.54 7.79 3.23
CA TYR A 155 -0.88 6.57 3.68
C TYR A 155 0.43 6.89 4.39
N ALA A 156 0.76 6.09 5.39
CA ALA A 156 2.08 6.04 6.00
C ALA A 156 2.47 4.61 6.35
N TYR A 157 3.77 4.39 6.42
CA TYR A 157 4.38 3.10 6.69
C TYR A 157 5.40 3.26 7.80
N TYR A 158 5.26 2.47 8.87
CA TYR A 158 6.26 2.43 9.93
C TYR A 158 7.14 1.21 9.79
N TYR A 159 8.40 1.41 10.14
CA TYR A 159 9.48 0.46 9.97
C TYR A 159 10.27 0.29 11.26
N THR A 160 11.00 -0.80 11.35
CA THR A 160 12.09 -0.99 12.31
C THR A 160 13.40 -1.17 11.56
N GLU A 161 14.52 -1.11 12.27
CA GLU A 161 15.76 -1.68 11.74
C GLU A 161 15.57 -3.16 11.39
N VAL A 162 16.39 -3.66 10.48
CA VAL A 162 16.44 -5.09 10.18
C VAL A 162 17.04 -5.82 11.38
N GLY A 163 16.28 -6.74 11.95
CA GLY A 163 16.67 -7.52 13.11
C GLY A 163 16.32 -9.00 12.97
N GLU A 164 16.25 -9.67 14.12
CA GLU A 164 15.89 -11.09 14.19
C GLU A 164 14.54 -11.37 13.50
N GLY A 165 14.46 -12.47 12.77
CA GLY A 165 13.25 -12.89 12.06
C GLY A 165 12.99 -12.18 10.73
N PHE A 166 13.82 -11.21 10.34
CA PHE A 166 13.67 -10.56 9.03
C PHE A 166 13.81 -11.58 7.89
N ARG A 167 12.80 -11.60 7.04
CA ARG A 167 12.81 -12.31 5.75
C ARG A 167 12.27 -11.37 4.71
N TYR A 168 13.11 -11.04 3.72
CA TYR A 168 12.69 -10.20 2.62
C TYR A 168 11.49 -10.82 1.88
N SER A 169 10.45 -10.01 1.70
CA SER A 169 9.28 -10.29 0.87
C SER A 169 9.07 -9.13 -0.08
N ASP A 170 9.06 -9.45 -1.37
CA ASP A 170 8.67 -8.51 -2.41
C ASP A 170 7.14 -8.37 -2.43
N SER A 171 6.64 -7.31 -3.07
CA SER A 171 5.20 -7.16 -3.27
C SER A 171 4.69 -8.26 -4.20
N LYS A 172 3.47 -8.73 -3.98
CA LYS A 172 2.80 -9.68 -4.87
C LYS A 172 1.29 -9.51 -4.83
N PHE A 173 0.66 -9.60 -5.99
CA PHE A 173 -0.79 -9.67 -6.09
C PHE A 173 -1.24 -11.12 -5.86
N VAL A 174 -2.40 -11.27 -5.21
CA VAL A 174 -3.03 -12.54 -4.91
C VAL A 174 -4.48 -12.47 -5.38
N SER A 175 -4.91 -13.50 -6.11
CA SER A 175 -6.28 -13.54 -6.63
C SER A 175 -7.29 -13.78 -5.52
N ARG A 176 -8.47 -13.17 -5.68
CA ARG A 176 -9.62 -13.48 -4.83
C ARG A 176 -10.20 -14.85 -5.18
N PRO A 177 -10.91 -15.52 -4.26
CA PRO A 177 -11.60 -16.79 -4.54
C PRO A 177 -12.57 -16.71 -5.71
N ASP A 178 -13.26 -15.58 -5.84
CA ASP A 178 -14.29 -15.27 -6.83
C ASP A 178 -13.71 -14.69 -8.14
N ASP A 179 -12.40 -14.48 -8.23
CA ASP A 179 -11.77 -14.11 -9.51
C ASP A 179 -11.98 -15.22 -10.54
N GLY A 180 -12.46 -14.84 -11.73
CA GLY A 180 -12.61 -15.75 -12.86
C GLY A 180 -11.29 -16.45 -13.22
N ILE A 181 -11.37 -17.70 -13.66
CA ILE A 181 -10.20 -18.57 -13.94
C ILE A 181 -9.15 -17.85 -14.80
N MET A 182 -9.58 -17.18 -15.87
CA MET A 182 -8.68 -16.42 -16.75
C MET A 182 -7.87 -15.34 -16.02
N ARG A 183 -8.51 -14.58 -15.12
CA ARG A 183 -7.85 -13.50 -14.35
C ARG A 183 -6.85 -14.09 -13.35
N ARG A 184 -7.18 -15.22 -12.73
CA ARG A 184 -6.29 -15.94 -11.81
C ARG A 184 -5.04 -16.43 -12.53
N THR A 185 -5.20 -17.09 -13.69
CA THR A 185 -4.07 -17.55 -14.50
C THR A 185 -3.21 -16.40 -14.97
N ALA A 186 -3.82 -15.30 -15.45
CA ALA A 186 -3.07 -14.12 -15.88
C ALA A 186 -2.23 -13.50 -14.74
N THR A 187 -2.82 -13.41 -13.54
CA THR A 187 -2.12 -12.89 -12.35
C THR A 187 -0.97 -13.82 -11.94
N ALA A 188 -1.20 -15.12 -11.88
CA ALA A 188 -0.16 -16.11 -11.55
C ALA A 188 1.01 -16.07 -12.54
N THR A 189 0.73 -16.03 -13.85
CA THR A 189 1.75 -15.94 -14.90
C THR A 189 2.54 -14.63 -14.79
N LYS A 190 1.86 -13.49 -14.58
CA LYS A 190 2.52 -12.19 -14.40
C LYS A 190 3.48 -12.20 -13.21
N GLU A 191 3.05 -12.71 -12.06
CA GLU A 191 3.90 -12.77 -10.86
C GLU A 191 5.05 -13.77 -11.03
N TRP A 192 4.84 -14.91 -11.70
CA TRP A 192 5.91 -15.86 -12.02
C TRP A 192 6.98 -15.25 -12.93
N VAL A 193 6.57 -14.53 -13.99
CA VAL A 193 7.50 -13.81 -14.89
C VAL A 193 8.29 -12.75 -14.11
N LYS A 194 7.61 -11.95 -13.28
CA LYS A 194 8.24 -10.93 -12.42
C LYS A 194 9.33 -11.53 -11.54
N ILE A 195 9.02 -12.61 -10.82
CA ILE A 195 9.96 -13.28 -9.92
C ILE A 195 11.15 -13.84 -10.70
N THR A 196 10.89 -14.50 -11.83
CA THR A 196 11.93 -15.11 -12.67
C THR A 196 12.88 -14.07 -13.26
N ALA A 197 12.34 -12.97 -13.79
CA ALA A 197 13.13 -11.84 -14.30
C ALA A 197 13.99 -11.21 -13.21
N LYS A 198 13.44 -10.96 -12.02
CA LYS A 198 14.20 -10.41 -10.88
C LYS A 198 15.34 -11.33 -10.45
N ARG A 199 15.12 -12.65 -10.43
CA ARG A 199 16.17 -13.64 -10.11
C ARG A 199 17.29 -13.65 -11.15
N ALA A 200 16.94 -13.62 -12.44
CA ALA A 200 17.92 -13.59 -13.52
C ALA A 200 18.78 -12.32 -13.46
N LEU A 201 18.16 -11.15 -13.29
CA LEU A 201 18.87 -9.87 -13.15
C LEU A 201 19.81 -9.84 -11.94
N LYS A 202 19.37 -10.39 -10.80
CA LYS A 202 20.21 -10.52 -9.62
C LYS A 202 21.43 -11.42 -9.88
N ALA A 203 21.25 -12.53 -10.61
CA ALA A 203 22.34 -13.42 -11.00
C ALA A 203 23.35 -12.74 -11.94
N LEU A 204 22.89 -11.79 -12.75
CA LEU A 204 23.72 -10.97 -13.65
C LEU A 204 24.38 -9.76 -12.95
N GLY A 205 24.26 -9.62 -11.62
CA GLY A 205 24.91 -8.56 -10.85
C GLY A 205 24.25 -7.17 -10.96
N LEU A 206 23.09 -7.06 -11.59
CA LEU A 206 22.34 -5.80 -11.69
C LEU A 206 21.62 -5.52 -10.36
N LYS A 207 22.04 -4.46 -9.65
CA LYS A 207 21.62 -4.19 -8.26
C LYS A 207 20.25 -3.53 -8.07
N SER A 208 19.56 -3.06 -9.11
CA SER A 208 18.14 -2.70 -8.99
C SER A 208 17.48 -2.51 -10.34
N LEU A 209 16.27 -3.04 -10.47
CA LEU A 209 15.23 -2.38 -11.25
C LEU A 209 14.22 -1.93 -10.21
N ASP A 210 14.34 -0.66 -9.82
CA ASP A 210 13.31 -0.03 -9.02
C ASP A 210 12.09 0.19 -9.92
N PHE A 211 11.30 -0.88 -10.11
CA PHE A 211 10.09 -0.85 -10.90
C PHE A 211 8.96 -0.05 -10.22
N GLN A 212 9.19 0.43 -8.99
CA GLN A 212 8.23 1.26 -8.29
C GLN A 212 8.27 2.70 -8.77
N ASP A 213 9.35 3.18 -9.37
CA ASP A 213 9.37 4.53 -9.94
C ASP A 213 9.51 4.50 -11.48
N LYS A 214 8.41 4.10 -12.15
CA LYS A 214 8.29 4.20 -13.61
C LYS A 214 8.06 5.64 -14.10
N ASN A 215 7.98 6.63 -13.21
CA ASN A 215 7.64 8.01 -13.52
C ASN A 215 8.81 8.98 -13.21
N LYS A 216 10.05 8.52 -13.34
CA LYS A 216 11.25 9.38 -13.34
C LYS A 216 11.36 10.27 -14.60
N TYR A 217 10.26 10.82 -15.12
CA TYR A 217 10.22 11.86 -16.15
C TYR A 217 8.91 12.64 -16.05
#